data_AF-A0AAW6GJM6-F1
#
_entry.id   AF-A0AAW6GJM6-F1
#
_cell.length_a   1.000
_cell.length_b   1.000
_cell.length_c   1.000
_cell.angle_alpha   90.00
_cell.angle_beta   90.00
_cell.angle_gamma   90.00
#
_symmetry.space_group_name_H-M   'P 1'
#
loop_
_entity.id
_entity.type
_entity.pdbx_description
1 polymer ?
#
loop_
_entity_poly.entity_id
_entity_poly.type
_entity_poly.pdbx_seq_one_letter_code
_entity_poly.pdbx_strand_id
1 'polypeptide(L)'
;MTYLETAVSLAMPSDSVMSRLYVGLADCYKMAFQYTDQANTLLTQYEKYDRQKHKLLYDAAFIYYYYLKDVSKAERYLTAYLKTRPKNSKDKVQEVDADGVPIIGEDNRYNAAENWLKDIREKRKKEDFFKGKVDTASVTPIK
;
A
#
# COMPACT_ATOMS: atom_id res chain seq x y z
N MET A 1 27.79 7.47 14.90
CA MET A 1 27.02 6.33 14.35
C MET A 1 26.37 6.66 13.01
N THR A 2 25.84 7.89 12.84
CA THR A 2 25.16 8.36 11.62
C THR A 2 26.00 8.34 10.33
N TYR A 3 27.30 8.65 10.39
CA TYR A 3 28.15 8.71 9.19
C TYR A 3 28.46 7.33 8.58
N LEU A 4 28.62 6.31 9.43
CA LEU A 4 28.86 4.93 8.97
C LEU A 4 27.60 4.37 8.30
N GLU A 5 26.43 4.59 8.89
CA GLU A 5 25.13 4.17 8.33
C GLU A 5 24.86 4.84 6.98
N THR A 6 25.22 6.13 6.85
CA THR A 6 25.08 6.87 5.58
C THR A 6 26.06 6.40 4.52
N ALA A 7 27.32 6.11 4.89
CA ALA A 7 28.30 5.57 3.96
C ALA A 7 27.90 4.16 3.47
N VAL A 8 27.37 3.32 4.36
CA VAL A 8 26.85 1.99 4.01
C VAL A 8 25.65 2.09 3.08
N SER A 9 24.72 3.02 3.32
CA SER A 9 23.56 3.21 2.43
C SER A 9 23.92 3.77 1.05
N LEU A 10 24.99 4.54 0.94
CA LEU A 10 25.51 5.04 -0.33
C LEU A 10 26.34 4.00 -1.09
N ALA A 11 27.08 3.14 -0.38
CA ALA A 11 27.94 2.12 -0.95
C ALA A 11 27.19 0.85 -1.36
N MET A 12 26.07 0.55 -0.69
CA MET A 12 25.19 -0.56 -1.05
C MET A 12 24.17 -0.08 -2.10
N PRO A 13 24.09 -0.68 -3.30
CA PRO A 13 23.04 -0.35 -4.24
C PRO A 13 21.66 -0.59 -3.61
N SER A 14 20.69 0.26 -3.91
CA SER A 14 19.28 0.07 -3.55
C SER A 14 18.74 -1.29 -4.04
N ASP A 15 19.28 -1.78 -5.16
CA ASP A 15 19.17 -3.17 -5.62
C ASP A 15 20.23 -4.08 -4.99
N SER A 16 20.21 -4.15 -3.66
CA SER A 16 21.10 -5.03 -2.90
C SER A 16 20.76 -6.49 -3.19
N VAL A 17 21.72 -7.41 -3.02
CA VAL A 17 21.47 -8.86 -3.07
C VAL A 17 20.30 -9.23 -2.14
N MET A 18 20.17 -8.57 -0.98
CA MET A 18 19.04 -8.75 -0.07
C MET A 18 17.71 -8.35 -0.72
N SER A 19 17.63 -7.22 -1.42
CA SER A 19 16.42 -6.79 -2.13
C SER A 19 15.94 -7.84 -3.13
N ARG A 20 16.85 -8.52 -3.85
CA ARG A 20 16.50 -9.60 -4.78
C ARG A 20 16.10 -10.89 -4.07
N LEU A 21 16.80 -11.26 -3.00
CA LEU A 21 16.45 -12.43 -2.18
C LEU A 21 15.05 -12.30 -1.58
N TYR A 22 14.68 -11.11 -1.10
CA TYR A 22 13.35 -10.86 -0.55
C TYR A 22 12.24 -10.91 -1.61
N VAL A 23 12.52 -10.53 -2.87
CA VAL A 23 11.58 -10.74 -3.98
C VAL A 23 11.33 -12.23 -4.19
N GLY A 24 12.40 -13.02 -4.34
CA GLY A 24 12.26 -14.47 -4.51
C GLY A 24 11.56 -15.15 -3.32
N LEU A 25 11.87 -14.73 -2.10
CA LEU A 25 11.22 -15.23 -0.88
C LEU A 25 9.72 -14.91 -0.86
N ALA A 26 9.34 -13.68 -1.22
CA ALA A 26 7.92 -13.30 -1.31
C ALA A 26 7.18 -14.12 -2.39
N ASP A 27 7.83 -14.41 -3.52
CA ASP A 27 7.28 -15.28 -4.55
C ASP A 27 7.11 -16.72 -4.07
N CYS A 28 8.09 -17.27 -3.34
CA CYS A 28 7.96 -18.59 -2.71
C CYS A 28 6.76 -18.65 -1.75
N TYR A 29 6.60 -17.66 -0.88
CA TYR A 29 5.44 -17.60 0.03
C TYR A 29 4.12 -17.45 -0.71
N LYS A 30 4.09 -16.68 -1.81
CA LYS A 30 2.90 -16.57 -2.68
C LYS A 30 2.52 -17.93 -3.25
N MET A 31 3.49 -18.66 -3.79
CA MET A 31 3.28 -19.97 -4.42
C MET A 31 2.86 -21.03 -3.39
N ALA A 32 3.34 -20.91 -2.15
CA ALA A 32 2.96 -21.77 -1.04
C ALA A 32 1.65 -21.34 -0.35
N PHE A 33 0.94 -20.32 -0.85
CA PHE A 33 -0.26 -19.73 -0.23
C PHE A 33 -0.04 -19.19 1.20
N GLN A 34 1.21 -18.89 1.57
CA GLN A 34 1.61 -18.33 2.86
C GLN A 34 1.53 -16.80 2.85
N TYR A 35 0.30 -16.28 2.74
CA TYR A 35 0.07 -14.85 2.54
C TYR A 35 0.52 -13.95 3.69
N THR A 36 0.48 -14.44 4.93
CA THR A 36 1.01 -13.70 6.10
C THR A 36 2.51 -13.49 5.97
N ASP A 37 3.24 -14.54 5.62
CA ASP A 37 4.69 -14.50 5.46
C ASP A 37 5.08 -13.68 4.22
N GLN A 38 4.30 -13.80 3.14
CA GLN A 38 4.45 -12.96 1.95
C GLN A 38 4.35 -11.47 2.30
N ALA A 39 3.28 -11.05 3.00
CA ALA A 39 3.09 -9.65 3.37
C ALA A 39 4.20 -9.15 4.31
N ASN A 40 4.59 -9.95 5.31
CA ASN A 40 5.67 -9.60 6.23
C ASN A 40 7.02 -9.47 5.51
N THR A 41 7.27 -10.30 4.49
CA THR A 41 8.48 -10.25 3.67
C THR A 41 8.54 -8.95 2.87
N LEU A 42 7.45 -8.54 2.22
CA LEU A 42 7.37 -7.27 1.48
C LEU A 42 7.61 -6.06 2.39
N LEU A 43 7.01 -6.07 3.59
CA LEU A 43 7.17 -5.00 4.57
C LEU A 43 8.60 -4.93 5.11
N THR A 44 9.20 -6.09 5.39
CA THR A 44 10.60 -6.16 5.85
C THR A 44 11.55 -5.66 4.76
N GLN A 45 11.30 -6.03 3.50
CA GLN A 45 12.05 -5.49 2.37
C GLN A 45 11.97 -3.97 2.32
N TYR A 46 10.76 -3.42 2.38
CA TYR A 46 10.54 -1.97 2.35
C TYR A 46 11.22 -1.25 3.52
N GLU A 47 11.10 -1.78 4.73
CA GLU A 47 11.59 -1.10 5.93
C GLU A 47 13.10 -1.14 6.07
N LYS A 48 13.73 -2.27 5.72
CA LYS A 48 15.15 -2.53 6.01
C LYS A 48 16.08 -2.42 4.82
N TYR A 49 15.60 -2.73 3.61
CA TYR A 49 16.48 -2.95 2.47
C TYR A 49 16.19 -2.02 1.28
N ASP A 50 14.95 -1.58 1.09
CA ASP A 50 14.57 -0.75 -0.05
C ASP A 50 13.39 0.19 0.27
N ARG A 51 13.71 1.27 1.00
CA ARG A 51 12.72 2.25 1.48
C ARG A 51 12.17 3.17 0.40
N GLN A 52 12.77 3.16 -0.79
CA GLN A 52 12.31 3.91 -1.96
C GLN A 52 11.30 3.11 -2.79
N LYS A 53 11.23 1.78 -2.61
CA LYS A 53 10.30 0.91 -3.33
C LYS A 53 8.91 0.93 -2.70
N HIS A 54 8.27 2.09 -2.74
CA HIS A 54 6.96 2.34 -2.13
C HIS A 54 5.85 1.39 -2.62
N LYS A 55 5.97 0.83 -3.83
CA LYS A 55 5.07 -0.21 -4.35
C LYS A 55 4.87 -1.38 -3.38
N LEU A 56 5.89 -1.74 -2.59
CA LEU A 56 5.79 -2.83 -1.61
C LEU A 56 4.68 -2.59 -0.57
N LEU A 57 4.40 -1.34 -0.21
CA LEU A 57 3.29 -0.98 0.67
C LEU A 57 1.93 -1.25 0.01
N TYR A 58 1.80 -0.93 -1.28
CA TYR A 58 0.61 -1.21 -2.08
C TYR A 58 0.38 -2.72 -2.22
N ASP A 59 1.43 -3.48 -2.54
CA ASP A 59 1.36 -4.94 -2.68
C ASP A 59 1.01 -5.61 -1.34
N ALA A 60 1.58 -5.15 -0.23
CA ALA A 60 1.23 -5.63 1.11
C ALA A 60 -0.24 -5.33 1.44
N ALA A 61 -0.73 -4.13 1.14
CA ALA A 61 -2.13 -3.80 1.34
C ALA A 61 -3.07 -4.72 0.53
N PHE A 62 -2.70 -5.04 -0.71
CA PHE A 62 -3.43 -5.98 -1.56
C PHE A 62 -3.56 -7.35 -0.90
N ILE A 63 -2.46 -7.87 -0.37
CA ILE A 63 -2.46 -9.17 0.30
C ILE A 63 -3.34 -9.16 1.55
N TYR A 64 -3.21 -8.12 2.38
CA TYR A 64 -4.02 -7.97 3.58
C TYR A 64 -5.52 -7.93 3.28
N TYR A 65 -5.93 -7.19 2.26
CA TYR A 65 -7.34 -7.06 1.91
C TYR A 65 -7.91 -8.32 1.27
N TYR A 66 -7.28 -8.83 0.22
CA TYR A 66 -7.87 -9.88 -0.61
C TYR A 66 -7.63 -11.29 -0.08
N TYR A 67 -6.46 -11.58 0.48
CA TYR A 67 -6.12 -12.93 0.94
C TYR A 67 -6.32 -13.09 2.45
N LEU A 68 -5.85 -12.14 3.26
CA LEU A 68 -5.90 -12.24 4.72
C LEU A 68 -7.19 -11.68 5.34
N LYS A 69 -8.00 -10.96 4.54
CA LYS A 69 -9.24 -10.28 4.98
C LYS A 69 -9.04 -9.31 6.15
N ASP A 70 -7.83 -8.79 6.34
CA ASP A 70 -7.49 -7.80 7.35
C ASP A 70 -7.61 -6.38 6.76
N VAL A 71 -8.84 -5.86 6.81
CA VAL A 71 -9.18 -4.55 6.24
C VAL A 71 -8.43 -3.42 6.95
N SER A 72 -8.21 -3.54 8.27
CA SER A 72 -7.50 -2.53 9.07
C SER A 72 -6.04 -2.39 8.64
N LYS A 73 -5.34 -3.50 8.43
CA LYS A 73 -3.96 -3.46 7.91
C LYS A 73 -3.92 -2.98 6.45
N ALA A 74 -4.86 -3.41 5.61
CA ALA A 74 -4.94 -2.92 4.25
C ALA A 74 -5.08 -1.39 4.19
N GLU A 75 -6.00 -0.82 4.97
CA GLU A 75 -6.17 0.64 5.08
C GLU A 75 -4.89 1.33 5.59
N ARG A 76 -4.24 0.75 6.61
CA ARG A 76 -2.99 1.30 7.16
C ARG A 76 -1.90 1.39 6.09
N TYR A 77 -1.68 0.33 5.31
CA TYR A 77 -0.62 0.30 4.32
C TYR A 77 -0.97 1.11 3.06
N LEU A 78 -2.25 1.18 2.65
CA LEU A 78 -2.68 2.13 1.61
C LEU A 78 -2.47 3.58 2.03
N THR A 79 -2.80 3.92 3.28
CA THR A 79 -2.56 5.27 3.82
C THR A 79 -1.07 5.58 3.85
N ALA A 80 -0.23 4.60 4.21
CA ALA A 80 1.22 4.76 4.19
C ALA A 80 1.75 4.96 2.75
N TYR A 81 1.28 4.18 1.78
CA TYR A 81 1.64 4.32 0.37
C TYR A 81 1.24 5.70 -0.18
N LEU A 82 0.00 6.15 0.04
CA LEU A 82 -0.44 7.46 -0.45
C LEU A 82 0.36 8.64 0.13
N LYS A 83 0.95 8.49 1.32
CA LYS A 83 1.86 9.51 1.89
C LYS A 83 3.20 9.61 1.14
N THR A 84 3.59 8.60 0.36
CA THR A 84 4.82 8.63 -0.45
C THR A 84 4.59 9.26 -1.83
N ARG A 85 3.35 9.64 -2.15
CA ARG A 85 3.00 10.27 -3.42
C ARG A 85 3.80 11.56 -3.64
N PRO A 86 4.51 11.71 -4.78
CA PRO A 86 5.19 12.96 -5.12
C PRO A 86 4.21 14.13 -5.22
N LYS A 87 4.56 15.31 -4.68
CA LYS A 87 3.65 16.48 -4.61
C LYS A 87 3.05 16.89 -5.96
N ASN A 88 3.82 16.76 -7.03
CA ASN A 88 3.42 17.18 -8.38
C ASN A 88 2.70 16.07 -9.18
N SER A 89 2.45 14.91 -8.56
CA SER A 89 1.81 13.78 -9.25
C SER A 89 0.29 13.75 -9.14
N LYS A 90 -0.32 14.61 -8.30
CA LYS A 90 -1.77 14.56 -8.06
C LYS A 90 -2.59 15.03 -9.25
N ASP A 91 -2.09 16.02 -9.96
CA ASP A 91 -2.79 16.65 -11.08
C ASP A 91 -2.40 16.06 -12.43
N LYS A 92 -1.58 15.00 -12.44
CA LYS A 92 -1.22 14.31 -13.66
C LYS A 92 -2.43 13.52 -14.17
N VAL A 93 -2.70 13.69 -15.47
CA VAL A 93 -3.75 12.96 -16.19
C VAL A 93 -3.45 11.47 -16.10
N GLN A 94 -4.49 10.66 -15.92
CA GLN A 94 -4.38 9.21 -15.97
C GLN A 94 -3.78 8.78 -17.30
N GLU A 95 -2.65 8.09 -17.26
CA GLU A 95 -1.99 7.60 -18.46
C GLU A 95 -2.77 6.39 -19.00
N VAL A 96 -3.20 6.45 -20.25
CA VAL A 96 -3.94 5.36 -20.91
C VAL A 96 -3.21 4.93 -22.17
N ASP A 97 -3.38 3.67 -22.56
CA ASP A 97 -2.86 3.15 -23.82
C ASP A 97 -3.73 3.62 -25.00
N ALA A 98 -3.42 3.12 -26.20
CA ALA A 98 -4.14 3.48 -27.43
C ALA A 98 -5.64 3.15 -27.38
N ASP A 99 -6.05 2.18 -26.55
CA ASP A 99 -7.43 1.74 -26.40
C ASP A 99 -8.15 2.45 -25.23
N GLY A 100 -7.48 3.41 -24.57
CA GLY A 100 -8.01 4.12 -23.42
C GLY A 100 -7.93 3.31 -22.12
N VAL A 101 -7.20 2.20 -22.09
CA VAL A 101 -7.01 1.38 -20.88
C VAL A 101 -5.90 1.98 -20.03
N PRO A 102 -6.10 2.16 -18.71
CA PRO A 102 -5.06 2.69 -17.83
C PRO A 102 -3.78 1.86 -17.88
N ILE A 103 -2.67 2.51 -18.22
CA ILE A 103 -1.34 1.88 -18.21
C ILE A 103 -0.94 1.59 -16.77
N ILE A 104 -0.16 0.53 -16.54
CA ILE A 104 0.43 0.22 -15.22
C ILE A 104 1.59 1.20 -14.93
N GLY A 105 1.25 2.46 -14.74
CA GLY A 105 2.14 3.55 -14.32
C GLY A 105 2.16 3.73 -12.81
N GLU A 106 3.16 4.45 -12.29
CA GLU A 106 3.23 4.76 -10.86
C GLU A 106 2.14 5.78 -10.44
N ASP A 107 1.93 6.82 -11.24
CA ASP A 107 0.90 7.84 -10.99
C ASP A 107 -0.52 7.23 -11.04
N ASN A 108 -0.78 6.33 -11.99
CA ASN A 108 -2.02 5.56 -12.06
C ASN A 108 -2.24 4.66 -10.83
N ARG A 109 -1.18 4.08 -10.27
CA ARG A 109 -1.26 3.30 -9.03
C ARG A 109 -1.61 4.15 -7.83
N TYR A 110 -1.08 5.37 -7.72
CA TYR A 110 -1.50 6.31 -6.67
C TYR A 110 -2.98 6.67 -6.79
N ASN A 111 -3.47 6.95 -8.00
CA ASN A 111 -4.90 7.21 -8.24
C ASN A 111 -5.77 6.00 -7.87
N ALA A 112 -5.36 4.79 -8.27
CA ALA A 112 -6.05 3.56 -7.90
C ALA A 112 -6.05 3.33 -6.38
N ALA A 113 -4.94 3.59 -5.70
CA ALA A 113 -4.84 3.48 -4.25
C ALA A 113 -5.75 4.47 -3.51
N GLU A 114 -5.89 5.71 -4.00
CA GLU A 114 -6.77 6.73 -3.42
C GLU A 114 -8.24 6.32 -3.53
N ASN A 115 -8.66 5.89 -4.73
CA ASN A 115 -10.02 5.37 -4.95
C ASN A 115 -10.29 4.13 -4.10
N TRP A 116 -9.35 3.18 -4.06
CA TRP A 116 -9.51 1.97 -3.28
C TRP A 116 -9.62 2.25 -1.78
N LEU A 117 -8.80 3.16 -1.24
CA LEU A 117 -8.90 3.58 0.15
C LEU A 117 -10.25 4.24 0.47
N LYS A 118 -10.78 5.07 -0.46
CA LYS A 118 -12.10 5.66 -0.35
C LYS A 118 -13.19 4.58 -0.29
N ASP A 119 -13.15 3.61 -1.20
CA ASP A 119 -14.11 2.51 -1.25
C ASP A 119 -14.11 1.67 0.03
N ILE A 120 -12.92 1.36 0.58
CA ILE A 120 -12.79 0.64 1.85
C ILE A 120 -13.49 1.41 2.98
N ARG A 121 -13.23 2.72 3.07
CA ARG A 121 -13.80 3.58 4.12
C ARG A 121 -15.31 3.73 3.98
N GLU A 122 -15.81 3.87 2.76
CA GLU A 122 -17.25 3.98 2.50
C GLU A 122 -17.98 2.67 2.81
N LYS A 123 -17.40 1.52 2.44
CA LYS A 123 -17.94 0.20 2.82
C LYS A 123 -18.03 0.04 4.33
N ARG A 124 -16.95 0.38 5.05
CA ARG A 124 -16.95 0.37 6.53
C ARG A 124 -18.05 1.26 7.11
N LYS A 125 -18.17 2.52 6.66
CA LYS A 125 -19.22 3.44 7.12
C LYS A 125 -20.63 2.86 6.92
N LYS A 126 -20.90 2.26 5.76
CA LYS A 126 -22.18 1.61 5.48
C LYS A 126 -22.41 0.42 6.41
N GLU A 127 -21.42 -0.44 6.59
CA GLU A 127 -21.53 -1.58 7.51
C GLU A 127 -21.76 -1.14 8.96
N ASP A 128 -21.06 -0.11 9.42
CA ASP A 128 -21.22 0.44 10.78
C ASP A 128 -22.63 1.02 10.97
N PHE A 129 -23.16 1.72 9.96
CA PHE A 129 -24.54 2.19 9.95
C PHE A 129 -25.54 1.03 10.12
N PHE A 130 -25.43 -0.04 9.32
CA PHE A 130 -26.33 -1.20 9.41
C PHE A 130 -26.17 -1.99 10.72
N LYS A 131 -25.00 -1.92 11.36
CA LYS A 131 -24.73 -2.53 12.67
C LYS A 131 -25.15 -1.64 13.85
N GLY A 132 -25.76 -0.48 13.59
CA GLY A 132 -26.16 0.47 14.63
C GLY A 132 -24.99 1.17 15.32
N LYS A 133 -23.78 1.05 14.77
CA LYS A 133 -22.58 1.79 15.20
C LYS A 133 -22.56 3.14 14.50
N VAL A 134 -23.61 3.94 14.70
CA VAL A 134 -23.68 5.29 14.14
C VAL A 134 -23.03 6.23 15.16
N ASP A 135 -22.11 7.08 14.73
CA ASP A 135 -21.66 8.21 15.55
C ASP A 135 -22.86 9.12 15.80
N THR A 136 -23.52 8.97 16.94
CA THR A 136 -24.73 9.74 17.33
C THR A 136 -24.45 11.24 17.54
N ALA A 137 -23.21 11.69 17.36
CA ALA A 137 -22.79 13.07 17.55
C ALA A 137 -23.31 14.05 16.48
N SER A 138 -23.82 13.58 15.34
CA SER A 138 -24.29 14.45 14.25
C SER A 138 -25.80 14.50 14.04
N VAL A 139 -26.60 13.80 14.86
CA VAL A 139 -28.07 13.87 14.76
C VAL A 139 -28.58 14.93 15.73
N THR A 140 -28.58 16.19 15.29
CA THR A 140 -29.32 17.23 15.99
C THR A 140 -30.81 16.92 15.85
N PRO A 141 -31.57 16.73 16.93
CA PRO A 141 -33.01 16.51 16.82
C PRO A 141 -33.68 17.74 16.22
N ILE A 142 -34.45 17.55 15.16
CA ILE A 142 -35.36 18.59 14.64
C ILE A 142 -36.50 18.71 15.65
N LYS A 143 -36.65 19.88 16.25
CA LYS A 143 -37.78 20.25 17.13
C LYS A 143 -38.98 20.68 16.30
#